data_AF-A0A3M0ZJH9-F1
#
_entry.id   AF-A0A3M0ZJH9-F1
#
_cell.length_a   1.000
_cell.length_b   1.000
_cell.length_c   1.000
_cell.angle_alpha   90.00
_cell.angle_beta   90.00
_cell.angle_gamma   90.00
#
_symmetry.space_group_name_H-M   'P 1'
#
loop_
_entity.id
_entity.type
_entity.pdbx_description
1 polymer ?
#
loop_
_entity_poly.entity_id
_entity_poly.type
_entity_poly.pdbx_seq_one_letter_code
_entity_poly.pdbx_strand_id
1 'polypeptide(L)'
;GPTNTHRKWERGSGKQIWGLDPDALTGKLPAFLPDVHEIREDVCDYLGECLAFDAGLGVLIKRLEEIGELDNTLIVVSGDHGIPGFPRAKCNLYDIGCEVTLAARWPGKIPSGRIVDDFINLMDLAPTFLEAAGVEPPAGIPARSLMPLLCSEHSGQIDPTRTYVVTGRERHVARAREGNLPYPQRAIRTKDFLYIRNFAPDRWPMGDPANLDDPNTVPPPYEVLANDTFIAYPDLDASPSKAWLIHHRAEQRVKDLFELGFGLRPLEELYDLRVDPHYMHNVADDPAYQQTKEQLWQQLKSELEKNEDPRLVESPCRFERSPFTDP
;
A
#
# COMPACT_ATOMS: atom_id res chain seq x y z
N GLY A 1 16.49 -3.03 -2.12
CA GLY A 1 16.25 -3.42 -3.52
C GLY A 1 16.59 -2.27 -4.43
N PRO A 2 16.40 -2.39 -5.75
CA PRO A 2 16.45 -1.24 -6.66
C PRO A 2 15.42 -0.19 -6.21
N THR A 3 15.79 1.09 -6.27
CA THR A 3 14.93 2.21 -5.85
C THR A 3 14.15 2.83 -7.01
N ASN A 4 14.23 2.23 -8.20
CA ASN A 4 13.62 2.70 -9.44
C ASN A 4 12.12 3.00 -9.28
N THR A 5 11.37 2.08 -8.68
CA THR A 5 9.93 2.23 -8.44
C THR A 5 9.59 3.13 -7.25
N HIS A 6 10.60 3.64 -6.52
CA HIS A 6 10.44 4.68 -5.52
C HIS A 6 10.61 6.07 -6.17
N ARG A 7 10.04 7.12 -5.57
CA ARG A 7 10.24 8.51 -6.00
C ARG A 7 11.71 8.94 -5.88
N LYS A 8 12.21 9.85 -6.73
CA LYS A 8 11.54 10.62 -7.81
C LYS A 8 11.80 10.01 -9.20
N TRP A 9 10.83 10.16 -10.11
CA TRP A 9 10.95 9.79 -11.52
C TRP A 9 11.17 11.01 -12.42
N GLU A 10 11.82 10.79 -13.56
CA GLU A 10 11.90 11.80 -14.62
C GLU A 10 10.53 11.95 -15.30
N ARG A 11 10.00 13.18 -15.31
CA ARG A 11 8.67 13.48 -15.83
C ARG A 11 8.61 13.20 -17.34
N GLY A 12 7.66 12.38 -17.76
CA GLY A 12 7.46 11.97 -19.15
C GLY A 12 8.39 10.84 -19.61
N SER A 13 9.20 10.28 -18.72
CA SER A 13 10.11 9.15 -19.01
C SER A 13 9.37 7.89 -19.46
N GLY A 14 8.16 7.63 -18.94
CA GLY A 14 7.32 6.52 -19.37
C GLY A 14 7.04 6.56 -20.88
N LYS A 15 6.76 7.74 -21.42
CA LYS A 15 6.56 7.93 -22.86
C LYS A 15 7.87 7.94 -23.64
N GLN A 16 8.83 8.74 -23.19
CA GLN A 16 10.06 9.00 -23.95
C GLN A 16 10.99 7.78 -24.03
N ILE A 17 11.09 7.00 -22.94
CA ILE A 17 12.00 5.86 -22.83
C ILE A 17 11.25 4.55 -23.14
N TRP A 18 10.04 4.40 -22.60
CA TRP A 18 9.30 3.13 -22.64
C TRP A 18 8.14 3.09 -23.63
N GLY A 19 7.85 4.20 -24.33
CA GLY A 19 6.77 4.27 -25.32
C GLY A 19 5.36 4.15 -24.71
N LEU A 20 5.21 4.34 -23.40
CA LEU A 20 3.92 4.29 -22.71
C LEU A 20 3.17 5.60 -22.96
N ASP A 21 2.04 5.55 -23.67
CA ASP A 21 1.24 6.73 -23.94
C ASP A 21 0.29 7.05 -22.77
N PRO A 22 0.40 8.22 -22.11
CA PRO A 22 -0.48 8.57 -20.99
C PRO A 22 -1.96 8.52 -21.33
N ASP A 23 -2.35 8.91 -22.55
CA ASP A 23 -3.75 8.92 -22.94
C ASP A 23 -4.32 7.51 -23.19
N ALA A 24 -3.48 6.47 -23.27
CA ALA A 24 -3.93 5.08 -23.24
C ALA A 24 -4.49 4.65 -21.86
N LEU A 25 -4.26 5.46 -20.81
CA LEU A 25 -4.79 5.25 -19.46
C LEU A 25 -6.14 5.96 -19.19
N THR A 26 -6.71 6.69 -20.15
CA THR A 26 -8.02 7.33 -19.97
C THR A 26 -9.09 6.32 -19.54
N GLY A 27 -9.80 6.63 -18.46
CA GLY A 27 -10.83 5.79 -17.86
C GLY A 27 -10.32 4.55 -17.12
N LYS A 28 -9.00 4.39 -16.96
CA LYS A 28 -8.38 3.21 -16.34
C LYS A 28 -7.77 3.47 -14.97
N LEU A 29 -7.67 4.74 -14.56
CA LEU A 29 -7.19 5.08 -13.23
C LEU A 29 -8.24 4.74 -12.16
N PRO A 30 -7.83 4.41 -10.93
CA PRO A 30 -8.74 4.30 -9.80
C PRO A 30 -9.61 5.55 -9.66
N ALA A 31 -10.88 5.37 -9.29
CA ALA A 31 -11.87 6.45 -9.30
C ALA A 31 -11.58 7.60 -8.31
N PHE A 32 -10.72 7.38 -7.31
CA PHE A 32 -10.25 8.41 -6.39
C PHE A 32 -9.12 9.28 -6.97
N LEU A 33 -8.60 8.96 -8.17
CA LEU A 33 -7.62 9.78 -8.89
C LEU A 33 -8.33 10.57 -10.01
N PRO A 34 -8.06 11.89 -10.14
CA PRO A 34 -8.55 12.66 -11.27
C PRO A 34 -8.00 12.09 -12.60
N ASP A 35 -8.89 11.83 -13.56
CA ASP A 35 -8.51 11.32 -14.88
C ASP A 35 -8.06 12.47 -15.82
N VAL A 36 -6.88 13.02 -15.51
CA VAL A 36 -6.24 14.12 -16.26
C VAL A 36 -4.87 13.71 -16.77
N HIS A 37 -4.38 14.42 -17.79
CA HIS A 37 -3.13 14.06 -18.46
C HIS A 37 -1.94 14.00 -17.50
N GLU A 38 -1.80 14.96 -16.58
CA GLU A 38 -0.68 15.03 -15.64
C GLU A 38 -0.61 13.84 -14.69
N ILE A 39 -1.77 13.33 -14.23
CA ILE A 39 -1.82 12.15 -13.36
C ILE A 39 -1.57 10.88 -14.18
N ARG A 40 -2.10 10.79 -15.41
CA ARG A 40 -1.80 9.68 -16.32
C ARG A 40 -0.31 9.63 -16.69
N GLU A 41 0.32 10.78 -16.94
CA GLU A 41 1.76 10.90 -17.20
C GLU A 41 2.57 10.39 -16.00
N ASP A 42 2.22 10.81 -14.79
CA ASP A 42 2.88 10.36 -13.56
C ASP A 42 2.74 8.84 -13.33
N VAL A 43 1.58 8.26 -13.64
CA VAL A 43 1.37 6.79 -13.61
C VAL A 43 2.18 6.09 -14.71
N CYS A 44 2.26 6.67 -15.92
CA CYS A 44 3.09 6.11 -16.99
C CYS A 44 4.58 6.12 -16.63
N ASP A 45 5.06 7.17 -15.96
CA ASP A 45 6.45 7.23 -15.49
C ASP A 45 6.72 6.10 -14.48
N TYR A 46 5.81 5.85 -13.53
CA TYR A 46 5.89 4.70 -12.62
C TYR A 46 5.93 3.36 -13.36
N LEU A 47 5.05 3.15 -14.34
CA LEU A 47 5.02 1.92 -15.14
C LEU A 47 6.31 1.73 -15.95
N GLY A 48 6.93 2.82 -16.39
CA GLY A 48 8.27 2.81 -16.98
C GLY A 48 9.33 2.27 -16.01
N GLU A 49 9.30 2.69 -14.75
CA GLU A 49 10.21 2.17 -13.72
C GLU A 49 9.95 0.69 -13.39
N CYS A 50 8.69 0.23 -13.47
CA CYS A 50 8.37 -1.19 -13.39
C CYS A 50 8.99 -1.98 -14.54
N LEU A 51 8.98 -1.44 -15.77
CA LEU A 51 9.66 -2.06 -16.92
C LEU A 51 11.20 -2.04 -16.77
N ALA A 52 11.75 -0.98 -16.18
CA ALA A 52 13.17 -0.91 -15.84
C ALA A 52 13.56 -2.01 -14.84
N PHE A 53 12.72 -2.22 -13.81
CA PHE A 53 12.90 -3.31 -12.86
C PHE A 53 12.82 -4.68 -13.53
N ASP A 54 11.82 -4.91 -14.38
CA ASP A 54 11.64 -6.17 -15.14
C ASP A 54 12.87 -6.48 -16.01
N ALA A 55 13.39 -5.49 -16.74
CA ALA A 55 14.62 -5.63 -17.52
C ALA A 55 15.83 -6.00 -16.63
N GLY A 56 15.95 -5.36 -15.47
CA GLY A 56 16.99 -5.68 -14.48
C GLY A 56 16.87 -7.10 -13.92
N LEU A 57 15.66 -7.55 -13.62
CA LEU A 57 15.38 -8.93 -13.20
C LEU A 57 15.78 -9.93 -14.30
N GLY A 58 15.52 -9.61 -15.58
CA GLY A 58 15.94 -10.42 -16.72
C GLY A 58 17.46 -10.65 -16.77
N VAL A 59 18.26 -9.63 -16.41
CA VAL A 59 19.73 -9.76 -16.31
C VAL A 59 20.13 -10.74 -15.20
N LEU A 60 19.47 -10.68 -14.03
CA LEU A 60 19.75 -11.59 -12.92
C LEU A 60 19.36 -13.04 -13.26
N ILE A 61 18.20 -13.25 -13.88
CA ILE A 61 17.74 -14.57 -14.33
C ILE A 61 18.71 -15.15 -15.36
N LYS A 62 19.10 -14.37 -16.37
CA LYS A 62 20.08 -14.79 -17.36
C LYS A 62 21.41 -15.17 -16.71
N ARG A 63 21.86 -14.41 -15.69
CA ARG A 63 23.09 -14.75 -14.98
C ARG A 63 22.99 -16.08 -14.24
N LEU A 64 21.86 -16.37 -13.60
CA LEU A 64 21.61 -17.68 -12.96
C LEU A 64 21.63 -18.82 -13.99
N GLU A 65 21.10 -18.60 -15.18
CA GLU A 65 21.12 -19.57 -16.28
C GLU A 65 22.56 -19.85 -16.76
N GLU A 66 23.34 -18.80 -17.01
CA GLU A 66 24.73 -18.89 -17.48
C GLU A 66 25.65 -19.66 -16.52
N ILE A 67 25.40 -19.59 -15.21
CA ILE A 67 26.19 -20.31 -14.20
C ILE A 67 25.58 -21.68 -13.84
N GLY A 68 24.45 -22.06 -14.44
CA GLY A 68 23.79 -23.35 -14.20
C GLY A 68 23.00 -23.45 -12.90
N GLU A 69 22.68 -22.33 -12.23
CA GLU A 69 22.00 -22.31 -10.93
C GLU A 69 20.50 -21.96 -11.02
N LEU A 70 19.99 -21.63 -12.21
CA LEU A 70 18.61 -21.18 -12.38
C LEU A 70 17.55 -22.21 -11.93
N ASP A 71 17.82 -23.50 -12.12
CA ASP A 71 16.88 -24.56 -11.72
C ASP A 71 17.01 -24.94 -10.24
N ASN A 72 18.14 -24.60 -9.62
CA ASN A 72 18.41 -24.79 -8.19
C ASN A 72 17.95 -23.59 -7.34
N THR A 73 17.45 -22.53 -7.96
CA THR A 73 17.13 -21.27 -7.27
C THR A 73 15.61 -21.06 -7.17
N LEU A 74 15.12 -20.85 -5.94
CA LEU A 74 13.82 -20.25 -5.70
C LEU A 74 13.91 -18.74 -5.96
N ILE A 75 13.17 -18.26 -6.96
CA ILE A 75 13.06 -16.83 -7.28
C ILE A 75 11.71 -16.35 -6.77
N VAL A 76 11.70 -15.32 -5.92
CA VAL A 76 10.49 -14.63 -5.47
C VAL A 76 10.62 -13.14 -5.75
N VAL A 77 9.62 -12.56 -6.38
CA VAL A 77 9.55 -11.15 -6.75
C VAL A 77 8.37 -10.52 -6.05
N SER A 78 8.63 -9.42 -5.34
CA SER A 78 7.59 -8.65 -4.67
C SER A 78 7.91 -7.16 -4.58
N GLY A 79 6.87 -6.34 -4.45
CA GLY A 79 6.98 -5.00 -3.85
C GLY A 79 7.02 -5.10 -2.32
N ASP A 80 7.44 -4.03 -1.66
CA ASP A 80 7.32 -3.85 -0.20
C ASP A 80 6.04 -3.12 0.20
N HIS A 81 5.58 -2.19 -0.66
CA HIS A 81 4.32 -1.47 -0.56
C HIS A 81 3.79 -1.07 -1.96
N GLY A 82 2.58 -0.51 -2.01
CA GLY A 82 1.98 0.01 -3.23
C GLY A 82 2.61 1.29 -3.79
N ILE A 83 2.05 1.85 -4.86
CA ILE A 83 2.66 2.96 -5.61
C ILE A 83 2.89 4.24 -4.75
N PRO A 84 4.10 4.84 -4.74
CA PRO A 84 4.40 6.03 -3.93
C PRO A 84 3.98 7.35 -4.58
N GLY A 85 3.62 8.33 -3.75
CA GLY A 85 3.30 9.69 -4.21
C GLY A 85 1.92 9.84 -4.85
N PHE A 86 1.02 8.87 -4.65
CA PHE A 86 -0.39 8.96 -5.04
C PHE A 86 -1.27 8.89 -3.78
N PRO A 87 -2.36 9.68 -3.71
CA PRO A 87 -3.27 9.63 -2.57
C PRO A 87 -3.84 8.23 -2.42
N ARG A 88 -4.10 7.82 -1.16
CA ARG A 88 -4.66 6.50 -0.80
C ARG A 88 -3.79 5.28 -1.17
N ALA A 89 -2.61 5.48 -1.77
CA ALA A 89 -1.66 4.40 -2.06
C ALA A 89 -0.67 4.20 -0.89
N LYS A 90 0.64 4.16 -1.14
CA LYS A 90 1.67 4.04 -0.08
C LYS A 90 1.31 4.92 1.13
N CYS A 91 1.57 4.39 2.33
CA CYS A 91 1.24 5.00 3.63
C CYS A 91 -0.24 4.93 4.03
N ASN A 92 -1.06 4.21 3.26
CA ASN A 92 -2.46 3.94 3.57
C ASN A 92 -2.72 2.45 3.53
N LEU A 93 -3.84 2.03 4.15
CA LEU A 93 -4.24 0.62 4.25
C LEU A 93 -5.32 0.22 3.22
N TYR A 94 -5.40 0.95 2.11
CA TYR A 94 -6.23 0.57 0.96
C TYR A 94 -5.47 -0.40 0.06
N ASP A 95 -6.19 -1.16 -0.79
CA ASP A 95 -5.59 -2.19 -1.64
C ASP A 95 -4.44 -1.64 -2.50
N ILE A 96 -4.58 -0.47 -3.13
CA ILE A 96 -3.49 0.14 -3.93
C ILE A 96 -2.24 0.52 -3.12
N GLY A 97 -2.34 0.60 -1.78
CA GLY A 97 -1.22 0.86 -0.88
C GLY A 97 -0.59 -0.39 -0.27
N CYS A 98 -1.33 -1.51 -0.20
CA CYS A 98 -0.92 -2.74 0.48
C CYS A 98 -0.76 -3.95 -0.45
N GLU A 99 -1.56 -4.04 -1.51
CA GLU A 99 -1.52 -5.12 -2.49
C GLU A 99 -0.33 -4.92 -3.41
N VAL A 100 0.64 -5.83 -3.28
CA VAL A 100 1.85 -5.87 -4.11
C VAL A 100 1.87 -7.17 -4.89
N THR A 101 2.53 -7.15 -6.05
CA THR A 101 2.80 -8.36 -6.80
C THR A 101 3.57 -9.34 -5.90
N LEU A 102 3.20 -10.62 -5.92
CA LEU A 102 4.05 -11.71 -5.44
C LEU A 102 4.11 -12.79 -6.52
N ALA A 103 5.26 -12.94 -7.17
CA ALA A 103 5.50 -14.00 -8.14
C ALA A 103 6.63 -14.90 -7.65
N ALA A 104 6.46 -16.22 -7.78
CA ALA A 104 7.44 -17.21 -7.37
C ALA A 104 7.69 -18.25 -8.45
N ARG A 105 8.96 -18.64 -8.63
CA ARG A 105 9.40 -19.71 -9.54
C ARG A 105 10.42 -20.59 -8.83
N TRP A 106 10.18 -21.90 -8.88
CA TRP A 106 11.17 -22.91 -8.50
C TRP A 106 10.95 -24.20 -9.30
N PRO A 107 11.77 -24.48 -10.32
CA PRO A 107 11.61 -25.65 -11.18
C PRO A 107 11.57 -26.96 -10.41
N GLY A 108 10.64 -27.84 -10.78
CA GLY A 108 10.44 -29.14 -10.13
C GLY A 108 9.83 -29.09 -8.72
N LYS A 109 9.50 -27.89 -8.22
CA LYS A 109 8.85 -27.69 -6.91
C LYS A 109 7.54 -26.91 -7.02
N ILE A 110 7.56 -25.79 -7.74
CA ILE A 110 6.41 -24.90 -7.91
C ILE A 110 5.82 -25.11 -9.32
N PRO A 111 4.58 -25.60 -9.44
CA PRO A 111 3.93 -25.73 -10.75
C PRO A 111 3.69 -24.37 -11.41
N SER A 112 4.01 -24.25 -12.69
CA SER A 112 3.94 -23.00 -13.46
C SER A 112 2.52 -22.60 -13.87
N GLY A 113 2.29 -21.31 -14.11
CA GLY A 113 1.06 -20.80 -14.73
C GLY A 113 -0.17 -20.83 -13.83
N ARG A 114 0.04 -20.93 -12.52
CA ARG A 114 -1.02 -20.92 -11.51
C ARG A 114 -1.25 -19.52 -10.96
N ILE A 115 -2.48 -19.27 -10.53
CA ILE A 115 -2.87 -18.12 -9.70
C ILE A 115 -3.36 -18.67 -8.38
N VAL A 116 -2.91 -18.09 -7.27
CA VAL A 116 -3.30 -18.49 -5.90
C VAL A 116 -4.04 -17.31 -5.29
N ASP A 117 -5.26 -17.57 -4.82
CA ASP A 117 -6.18 -16.52 -4.32
C ASP A 117 -6.11 -16.39 -2.78
N ASP A 118 -5.31 -17.22 -2.11
CA ASP A 118 -5.13 -17.18 -0.66
C ASP A 118 -4.62 -15.82 -0.18
N PHE A 119 -5.25 -15.31 0.89
CA PHE A 119 -4.74 -14.14 1.58
C PHE A 119 -3.40 -14.45 2.27
N ILE A 120 -2.40 -13.63 1.95
CA ILE A 120 -1.03 -13.76 2.44
C ILE A 120 -0.45 -12.40 2.83
N ASN A 121 0.50 -12.38 3.75
CA ASN A 121 1.24 -11.18 4.11
C ASN A 121 2.73 -11.37 3.76
N LEU A 122 3.46 -10.30 3.43
CA LEU A 122 4.90 -10.41 3.09
C LEU A 122 5.76 -11.00 4.21
N MET A 123 5.32 -10.87 5.47
CA MET A 123 5.95 -11.53 6.62
C MET A 123 5.92 -13.06 6.53
N ASP A 124 5.03 -13.66 5.72
CA ASP A 124 5.02 -15.10 5.41
C ASP A 124 6.26 -15.54 4.62
N LEU A 125 6.98 -14.62 3.97
CA LEU A 125 8.20 -14.95 3.22
C LEU A 125 9.34 -15.42 4.12
N ALA A 126 9.46 -14.89 5.34
CA ALA A 126 10.51 -15.29 6.26
C ALA A 126 10.45 -16.80 6.60
N PRO A 127 9.34 -17.37 7.12
CA PRO A 127 9.24 -18.81 7.32
C PRO A 127 9.25 -19.60 6.01
N THR A 128 8.81 -19.01 4.88
CA THR A 128 8.89 -19.66 3.56
C THR A 128 10.35 -19.91 3.14
N PHE A 129 11.22 -18.92 3.29
CA PHE A 129 12.64 -19.06 2.92
C PHE A 129 13.39 -19.99 3.87
N LEU A 130 13.06 -19.98 5.16
CA LEU A 130 13.61 -20.94 6.12
C LEU A 130 13.21 -22.38 5.75
N GLU A 131 11.93 -22.63 5.47
CA GLU A 131 11.45 -23.95 5.04
C GLU A 131 12.09 -24.38 3.72
N ALA A 132 12.18 -23.48 2.73
CA ALA A 132 12.84 -23.75 1.46
C ALA A 132 14.32 -24.14 1.63
N ALA A 133 15.01 -23.56 2.63
CA ALA A 133 16.38 -23.88 2.98
C ALA A 133 16.53 -25.11 3.89
N GLY A 134 15.44 -25.76 4.30
CA GLY A 134 15.45 -26.88 5.26
C GLY A 134 15.81 -26.45 6.69
N VAL A 135 15.57 -25.18 7.03
CA VAL A 135 15.82 -24.60 8.35
C VAL A 135 14.50 -24.46 9.09
N GLU A 136 14.45 -24.91 10.34
CA GLU A 136 13.27 -24.74 11.19
C GLU A 136 13.08 -23.26 11.56
N PRO A 137 11.89 -22.67 11.32
CA PRO A 137 11.59 -21.32 11.78
C PRO A 137 11.62 -21.22 13.31
N PRO A 138 12.10 -20.09 13.88
CA PRO A 138 12.03 -19.90 15.32
C PRO A 138 10.57 -19.87 15.81
N ALA A 139 10.36 -20.32 17.05
CA ALA A 139 9.05 -20.32 17.68
C ALA A 139 8.50 -18.89 17.83
N GLY A 140 7.18 -18.75 17.76
CA GLY A 140 6.50 -17.46 18.00
C GLY A 140 6.46 -16.50 16.82
N ILE A 141 6.87 -16.91 15.61
CA ILE A 141 6.60 -16.12 14.40
C ILE A 141 5.08 -16.17 14.11
N PRO A 142 4.37 -15.03 14.02
CA PRO A 142 2.93 -14.99 13.71
C PRO A 142 2.61 -15.21 12.23
N ALA A 143 3.64 -15.44 11.40
CA ALA A 143 3.56 -15.70 9.96
C ALA A 143 3.63 -17.21 9.66
N ARG A 144 3.08 -17.60 8.51
CA ARG A 144 3.00 -19.00 8.07
C ARG A 144 3.67 -19.15 6.71
N SER A 145 4.53 -20.16 6.57
CA SER A 145 5.17 -20.47 5.28
C SER A 145 4.15 -20.62 4.15
N LEU A 146 4.54 -20.13 2.97
CA LEU A 146 3.79 -20.21 1.73
C LEU A 146 4.14 -21.47 0.92
N MET A 147 5.15 -22.25 1.31
CA MET A 147 5.56 -23.46 0.59
C MET A 147 4.40 -24.43 0.29
N PRO A 148 3.44 -24.68 1.22
CA PRO A 148 2.27 -25.51 0.90
C PRO A 148 1.39 -24.94 -0.22
N LEU A 149 1.28 -23.61 -0.34
CA LEU A 149 0.51 -22.94 -1.40
C LEU A 149 1.29 -22.94 -2.73
N LEU A 150 2.59 -22.66 -2.64
CA LEU A 150 3.50 -22.58 -3.78
C LEU A 150 3.73 -23.96 -4.44
N CYS A 151 3.75 -25.04 -3.67
CA CYS A 151 3.92 -26.41 -4.19
C CYS A 151 2.60 -27.13 -4.50
N SER A 152 1.44 -26.49 -4.27
CA SER A 152 0.14 -27.07 -4.63
C SER A 152 -0.02 -27.20 -6.15
N GLU A 153 -0.71 -28.24 -6.61
CA GLU A 153 -1.04 -28.45 -8.02
C GLU A 153 -2.31 -27.68 -8.47
N HIS A 154 -3.03 -27.06 -7.52
CA HIS A 154 -4.29 -26.38 -7.80
C HIS A 154 -4.11 -24.86 -7.90
N SER A 155 -4.98 -24.19 -8.65
CA SER A 155 -5.11 -22.71 -8.63
C SER A 155 -6.31 -22.30 -7.77
N GLY A 156 -6.40 -21.02 -7.43
CA GLY A 156 -7.45 -20.45 -6.59
C GLY A 156 -7.10 -20.53 -5.10
N GLN A 157 -8.10 -20.65 -4.25
CA GLN A 157 -7.92 -20.82 -2.80
C GLN A 157 -7.46 -22.25 -2.49
N ILE A 158 -6.28 -22.39 -1.90
CA ILE A 158 -5.65 -23.65 -1.54
C ILE A 158 -5.87 -23.97 -0.06
N ASP A 159 -5.59 -23.02 0.83
CA ASP A 159 -5.87 -23.13 2.25
C ASP A 159 -7.18 -22.40 2.59
N PRO A 160 -8.28 -23.13 2.91
CA PRO A 160 -9.57 -22.51 3.18
C PRO A 160 -9.58 -21.62 4.44
N THR A 161 -8.51 -21.61 5.24
CA THR A 161 -8.38 -20.74 6.41
C THR A 161 -7.78 -19.37 6.08
N ARG A 162 -7.09 -19.22 4.94
CA ARG A 162 -6.47 -17.94 4.49
C ARG A 162 -7.50 -17.04 3.79
N THR A 163 -8.46 -16.55 4.56
CA THR A 163 -9.62 -15.78 4.07
C THR A 163 -9.52 -14.27 4.28
N TYR A 164 -8.48 -13.81 4.99
CA TYR A 164 -8.23 -12.41 5.26
C TYR A 164 -6.75 -12.13 5.51
N VAL A 165 -6.37 -10.86 5.41
CA VAL A 165 -5.12 -10.33 5.95
C VAL A 165 -5.38 -9.18 6.90
N VAL A 166 -4.47 -9.01 7.86
CA VAL A 166 -4.38 -7.82 8.70
C VAL A 166 -3.19 -6.99 8.25
N THR A 167 -3.40 -5.68 8.05
CA THR A 167 -2.35 -4.71 7.73
C THR A 167 -2.36 -3.59 8.77
N GLY A 168 -1.23 -2.93 8.95
CA GLY A 168 -1.07 -1.92 9.98
C GLY A 168 -0.04 -0.87 9.62
N ARG A 169 -0.29 0.36 10.05
CA ARG A 169 0.65 1.47 9.96
C ARG A 169 0.68 2.19 11.30
N GLU A 170 1.87 2.52 11.76
CA GLU A 170 2.06 3.28 12.99
C GLU A 170 2.60 4.68 12.68
N ARG A 171 3.86 4.75 12.25
CA ARG A 171 4.56 5.97 11.82
C ARG A 171 5.17 5.73 10.44
N HIS A 172 5.31 6.78 9.63
CA HIS A 172 6.02 6.70 8.35
C HIS A 172 7.12 7.77 8.29
N VAL A 173 6.79 9.04 8.09
CA VAL A 173 7.80 10.10 8.10
C VAL A 173 8.10 10.57 9.53
N ALA A 174 9.40 10.72 9.83
CA ALA A 174 9.87 11.12 11.15
C ALA A 174 9.22 12.44 11.62
N ARG A 175 9.08 13.42 10.73
CA ARG A 175 8.53 14.75 11.03
C ARG A 175 7.30 15.03 10.17
N ALA A 176 6.30 14.16 10.28
CA ALA A 176 5.09 14.27 9.48
C ALA A 176 4.09 15.32 10.00
N ARG A 177 4.10 15.53 11.31
CA ARG A 177 3.12 16.37 12.00
C ARG A 177 3.69 16.92 13.30
N GLU A 178 3.00 17.88 13.90
CA GLU A 178 3.34 18.42 15.22
C GLU A 178 3.63 17.31 16.24
N GLY A 179 4.70 17.50 17.02
CA GLY A 179 5.15 16.54 18.02
C GLY A 179 5.67 15.21 17.47
N ASN A 180 5.87 15.10 16.14
CA ASN A 180 6.27 13.87 15.46
C ASN A 180 5.33 12.68 15.75
N LEU A 181 4.07 12.98 16.04
CA LEU A 181 3.10 11.99 16.44
C LEU A 181 2.78 11.03 15.29
N PRO A 182 2.49 9.76 15.57
CA PRO A 182 2.04 8.80 14.57
C PRO A 182 0.63 9.10 14.06
N TYR A 183 0.30 8.54 12.90
CA TYR A 183 -1.08 8.35 12.44
C TYR A 183 -1.38 6.85 12.40
N PRO A 184 -1.78 6.27 13.55
CA PRO A 184 -1.98 4.83 13.70
C PRO A 184 -3.23 4.34 12.98
N GLN A 185 -3.04 3.31 12.14
CA GLN A 185 -4.09 2.63 11.42
C GLN A 185 -3.92 1.12 11.54
N ARG A 186 -5.04 0.38 11.63
CA ARG A 186 -5.08 -1.07 11.49
C ARG A 186 -6.23 -1.44 10.58
N ALA A 187 -6.06 -2.45 9.73
CA ALA A 187 -7.09 -2.87 8.81
C ALA A 187 -7.20 -4.40 8.75
N ILE A 188 -8.40 -4.87 8.44
CA ILE A 188 -8.65 -6.26 8.04
C ILE A 188 -9.27 -6.24 6.63
N ARG A 189 -8.67 -7.00 5.73
CA ARG A 189 -9.10 -7.17 4.34
C ARG A 189 -9.53 -8.61 4.14
N THR A 190 -10.81 -8.82 3.86
CA THR A 190 -11.39 -10.11 3.44
C THR A 190 -11.79 -10.00 1.98
N LYS A 191 -12.09 -11.10 1.27
CA LYS A 191 -12.50 -11.08 -0.15
C LYS A 191 -13.44 -9.92 -0.53
N ASP A 192 -14.48 -9.71 0.27
CA ASP A 192 -15.57 -8.78 -0.06
C ASP A 192 -15.47 -7.42 0.64
N PHE A 193 -14.64 -7.30 1.68
CA PHE A 193 -14.64 -6.11 2.55
C PHE A 193 -13.24 -5.66 2.94
N LEU A 194 -13.09 -4.34 3.02
CA LEU A 194 -11.97 -3.68 3.69
C LEU A 194 -12.51 -2.86 4.87
N TYR A 195 -12.06 -3.19 6.08
CA TYR A 195 -12.32 -2.40 7.29
C TYR A 195 -11.02 -1.78 7.79
N ILE A 196 -11.02 -0.47 8.04
CA ILE A 196 -9.89 0.29 8.56
C ILE A 196 -10.31 0.99 9.86
N ARG A 197 -9.49 0.88 10.90
CA ARG A 197 -9.60 1.64 12.14
C ARG A 197 -8.48 2.68 12.23
N ASN A 198 -8.85 3.95 12.29
CA ASN A 198 -7.94 5.08 12.48
C ASN A 198 -7.94 5.49 13.96
N PHE A 199 -6.87 5.22 14.70
CA PHE A 199 -6.86 5.43 16.16
C PHE A 199 -6.69 6.90 16.58
N ALA A 200 -6.41 7.80 15.64
CA ALA A 200 -6.29 9.24 15.88
C ALA A 200 -7.01 10.05 14.78
N PRO A 201 -8.35 10.01 14.73
CA PRO A 201 -9.15 10.64 13.66
C PRO A 201 -9.08 12.17 13.67
N ASP A 202 -8.60 12.76 14.76
CA ASP A 202 -8.35 14.19 14.95
C ASP A 202 -7.00 14.66 14.36
N ARG A 203 -6.19 13.74 13.82
CA ARG A 203 -4.90 14.05 13.18
C ARG A 203 -4.97 13.94 11.67
N TRP A 204 -4.16 14.74 10.99
CA TRP A 204 -4.02 14.66 9.54
C TRP A 204 -3.35 13.36 9.10
N PRO A 205 -4.03 12.49 8.33
CA PRO A 205 -3.52 11.16 7.96
C PRO A 205 -2.23 11.25 7.14
N MET A 206 -2.15 12.25 6.27
CA MET A 206 -1.01 12.51 5.40
C MET A 206 -0.02 13.53 6.00
N GLY A 207 -0.16 13.90 7.27
CA GLY A 207 0.71 14.89 7.94
C GLY A 207 0.21 16.32 7.79
N ASP A 208 0.93 17.28 8.39
CA ASP A 208 0.45 18.66 8.52
C ASP A 208 0.14 19.31 7.15
N PRO A 209 -1.03 19.97 7.01
CA PRO A 209 -1.48 20.52 5.73
C PRO A 209 -0.78 21.82 5.35
N ALA A 210 -0.05 22.46 6.29
CA ALA A 210 0.53 23.79 6.10
C ALA A 210 -0.50 24.85 5.62
N ASN A 211 -1.71 24.84 6.21
CA ASN A 211 -2.88 25.66 5.85
C ASN A 211 -3.52 25.35 4.47
N LEU A 212 -3.11 24.27 3.80
CA LEU A 212 -3.68 23.86 2.51
C LEU A 212 -5.00 23.09 2.66
N ASP A 213 -5.42 22.81 3.88
CA ASP A 213 -6.78 22.37 4.21
C ASP A 213 -7.83 23.45 3.90
N ASP A 214 -7.46 24.74 3.96
CA ASP A 214 -8.28 25.81 3.39
C ASP A 214 -8.09 25.86 1.85
N PRO A 215 -9.15 25.62 1.05
CA PRO A 215 -9.06 25.68 -0.40
C PRO A 215 -8.72 27.08 -0.94
N ASN A 216 -8.89 28.14 -0.15
CA ASN A 216 -8.59 29.52 -0.55
C ASN A 216 -7.11 29.91 -0.33
N THR A 217 -6.35 29.12 0.43
CA THR A 217 -4.91 29.37 0.62
C THR A 217 -4.18 29.28 -0.72
N VAL A 218 -3.31 30.23 -1.02
CA VAL A 218 -2.46 30.14 -2.23
C VAL A 218 -1.44 29.02 -2.03
N PRO A 219 -1.41 27.98 -2.87
CA PRO A 219 -0.47 26.89 -2.71
C PRO A 219 0.98 27.33 -3.03
N PRO A 220 1.99 26.67 -2.44
CA PRO A 220 3.37 26.83 -2.89
C PRO A 220 3.53 26.54 -4.39
N PRO A 221 4.62 27.01 -5.04
CA PRO A 221 4.87 26.74 -6.45
C PRO A 221 4.79 25.24 -6.77
N TYR A 222 4.22 24.90 -7.93
CA TYR A 222 4.00 23.51 -8.35
C TYR A 222 5.28 22.66 -8.23
N GLU A 223 6.40 23.18 -8.76
CA GLU A 223 7.69 22.48 -8.71
C GLU A 223 8.20 22.25 -7.29
N VAL A 224 7.85 23.10 -6.32
CA VAL A 224 8.25 22.88 -4.93
C VAL A 224 7.48 21.69 -4.35
N LEU A 225 6.16 21.64 -4.54
CA LEU A 225 5.32 20.52 -4.07
C LEU A 225 5.63 19.20 -4.79
N ALA A 226 6.01 19.26 -6.07
CA ALA A 226 6.32 18.08 -6.87
C ALA A 226 7.69 17.46 -6.53
N ASN A 227 8.55 18.17 -5.79
CA ASN A 227 9.93 17.76 -5.53
C ASN A 227 10.33 17.70 -4.05
N ASP A 228 9.58 18.33 -3.16
CA ASP A 228 9.88 18.35 -1.72
C ASP A 228 8.70 17.86 -0.90
N THR A 229 8.87 16.69 -0.29
CA THR A 229 7.83 16.00 0.50
C THR A 229 7.42 16.82 1.72
N PHE A 230 8.35 17.56 2.34
CA PHE A 230 8.14 18.18 3.66
C PHE A 230 7.37 19.49 3.62
N ILE A 231 7.02 19.98 2.43
CA ILE A 231 6.33 21.27 2.25
C ILE A 231 4.92 21.24 2.83
N ALA A 232 4.18 20.16 2.59
CA ALA A 232 2.84 19.93 3.11
C ALA A 232 2.50 18.45 2.94
N TYR A 233 1.67 17.90 3.81
CA TYR A 233 1.30 16.48 3.79
C TYR A 233 2.50 15.54 3.61
N PRO A 234 3.50 15.60 4.52
CA PRO A 234 4.76 14.88 4.40
C PRO A 234 4.65 13.35 4.46
N ASP A 235 3.55 12.77 4.94
CA ASP A 235 3.35 11.32 4.81
C ASP A 235 2.95 10.88 3.40
N LEU A 236 2.72 11.81 2.47
CA LEU A 236 2.59 11.56 1.04
C LEU A 236 3.84 12.07 0.32
N ASP A 237 4.59 11.17 -0.33
CA ASP A 237 5.80 11.53 -1.09
C ASP A 237 5.49 12.62 -2.13
N ALA A 238 6.46 13.53 -2.34
CA ALA A 238 6.37 14.53 -3.39
C ALA A 238 6.18 13.88 -4.78
N SER A 239 5.28 14.47 -5.56
CA SER A 239 4.95 14.00 -6.90
C SER A 239 4.23 15.07 -7.72
N PRO A 240 4.26 14.94 -9.07
CA PRO A 240 3.35 15.69 -9.94
C PRO A 240 1.89 15.53 -9.51
N SER A 241 1.44 14.32 -9.18
CA SER A 241 0.04 14.07 -8.76
C SER A 241 -0.33 14.81 -7.46
N LYS A 242 0.54 14.81 -6.45
CA LYS A 242 0.34 15.56 -5.20
C LYS A 242 0.26 17.05 -5.47
N ALA A 243 1.20 17.59 -6.25
CA ALA A 243 1.22 19.00 -6.60
C ALA A 243 -0.03 19.43 -7.38
N TRP A 244 -0.45 18.61 -8.35
CA TRP A 244 -1.64 18.85 -9.16
C TRP A 244 -2.90 18.89 -8.29
N LEU A 245 -3.11 17.88 -7.43
CA LEU A 245 -4.28 17.82 -6.53
C LEU A 245 -4.34 19.04 -5.61
N ILE A 246 -3.22 19.44 -5.02
CA ILE A 246 -3.16 20.64 -4.15
C ILE A 246 -3.50 21.92 -4.93
N HIS A 247 -3.00 22.08 -6.15
CA HIS A 247 -3.27 23.27 -6.97
C HIS A 247 -4.73 23.37 -7.42
N HIS A 248 -5.40 22.22 -7.60
CA HIS A 248 -6.78 22.16 -8.12
C HIS A 248 -7.82 21.89 -7.02
N ARG A 249 -7.43 21.84 -5.74
CA ARG A 249 -8.32 21.45 -4.62
C ARG A 249 -9.56 22.33 -4.42
N ALA A 250 -9.52 23.59 -4.88
CA ALA A 250 -10.67 24.50 -4.85
C ALA A 250 -11.68 24.23 -5.97
N GLU A 251 -11.32 23.43 -6.98
CA GLU A 251 -12.23 23.10 -8.08
C GLU A 251 -13.31 22.11 -7.62
N GLN A 252 -14.56 22.40 -7.97
CA GLN A 252 -15.71 21.57 -7.58
C GLN A 252 -15.56 20.10 -7.98
N ARG A 253 -14.91 19.81 -9.11
CA ARG A 253 -14.69 18.44 -9.61
C ARG A 253 -13.56 17.69 -8.91
N VAL A 254 -12.71 18.39 -8.15
CA VAL A 254 -11.52 17.83 -7.48
C VAL A 254 -11.71 17.77 -5.97
N LYS A 255 -12.52 18.67 -5.40
CA LYS A 255 -12.73 18.80 -3.96
C LYS A 255 -12.94 17.45 -3.25
N ASP A 256 -13.88 16.63 -3.71
CA ASP A 256 -14.18 15.36 -3.05
C ASP A 256 -13.02 14.35 -3.17
N LEU A 257 -12.29 14.36 -4.28
CA LEU A 257 -11.09 13.53 -4.49
C LEU A 257 -9.92 14.00 -3.60
N PHE A 258 -9.79 15.32 -3.41
CA PHE A 258 -8.83 15.90 -2.48
C PHE A 258 -9.15 15.50 -1.04
N GLU A 259 -10.41 15.60 -0.60
CA GLU A 259 -10.82 15.15 0.74
C GLU A 259 -10.56 13.66 0.95
N LEU A 260 -10.85 12.79 -0.03
CA LEU A 260 -10.52 11.36 0.06
C LEU A 260 -9.01 11.09 0.23
N GLY A 261 -8.16 11.92 -0.39
CA GLY A 261 -6.70 11.75 -0.34
C GLY A 261 -6.04 12.36 0.89
N PHE A 262 -6.48 13.55 1.30
CA PHE A 262 -5.78 14.45 2.21
C PHE A 262 -6.57 14.82 3.48
N GLY A 263 -7.89 14.71 3.42
CA GLY A 263 -8.80 15.09 4.50
C GLY A 263 -8.65 14.23 5.76
N LEU A 264 -9.23 14.71 6.86
CA LEU A 264 -9.37 13.91 8.08
C LEU A 264 -10.24 12.70 7.82
N ARG A 265 -9.98 11.60 8.55
CA ARG A 265 -10.70 10.34 8.39
C ARG A 265 -11.44 9.99 9.67
N PRO A 266 -12.64 9.37 9.57
CA PRO A 266 -13.36 8.90 10.74
C PRO A 266 -12.58 7.79 11.46
N LEU A 267 -13.00 7.50 12.70
CA LEU A 267 -12.45 6.39 13.50
C LEU A 267 -12.53 5.05 12.76
N GLU A 268 -13.61 4.85 11.99
CA GLU A 268 -13.92 3.59 11.31
C GLU A 268 -14.24 3.86 9.83
N GLU A 269 -13.61 3.09 8.96
CA GLU A 269 -13.93 3.01 7.54
C GLU A 269 -14.31 1.57 7.19
N LEU A 270 -15.38 1.38 6.43
CA LEU A 270 -15.80 0.09 5.89
C LEU A 270 -16.17 0.27 4.41
N TYR A 271 -15.61 -0.58 3.56
CA TYR A 271 -15.87 -0.59 2.13
C TYR A 271 -16.34 -1.97 1.67
N ASP A 272 -17.45 -2.00 0.92
CA ASP A 272 -17.97 -3.20 0.27
C ASP A 272 -17.41 -3.30 -1.15
N LEU A 273 -16.35 -4.10 -1.31
CA LEU A 273 -15.54 -4.14 -2.51
C LEU A 273 -16.23 -4.88 -3.67
N ARG A 274 -17.35 -5.55 -3.41
CA ARG A 274 -18.18 -6.18 -4.44
C ARG A 274 -18.87 -5.14 -5.33
N VAL A 275 -19.16 -3.97 -4.78
CA VAL A 275 -19.87 -2.87 -5.46
C VAL A 275 -19.05 -1.59 -5.54
N ASP A 276 -18.01 -1.46 -4.72
CA ASP A 276 -17.14 -0.29 -4.65
C ASP A 276 -15.65 -0.70 -4.61
N PRO A 277 -15.09 -1.21 -5.73
CA PRO A 277 -13.72 -1.72 -5.78
C PRO A 277 -12.65 -0.61 -5.61
N HIS A 278 -13.04 0.66 -5.72
CA HIS A 278 -12.18 1.81 -5.52
C HIS A 278 -12.42 2.50 -4.18
N TYR A 279 -13.17 1.87 -3.26
CA TYR A 279 -13.34 2.32 -1.88
C TYR A 279 -13.77 3.79 -1.83
N MET A 280 -14.68 4.21 -2.71
CA MET A 280 -15.18 5.58 -2.82
C MET A 280 -16.20 5.94 -1.75
N HIS A 281 -16.92 4.96 -1.22
CA HIS A 281 -18.04 5.15 -0.31
C HIS A 281 -17.81 4.38 0.99
N ASN A 282 -17.51 5.12 2.07
CA ASN A 282 -17.42 4.54 3.41
C ASN A 282 -18.84 4.22 3.94
N VAL A 283 -19.14 2.94 4.13
CA VAL A 283 -20.43 2.43 4.63
C VAL A 283 -20.41 2.11 6.13
N ALA A 284 -19.40 2.55 6.89
CA ALA A 284 -19.26 2.23 8.31
C ALA A 284 -20.43 2.71 9.19
N ASP A 285 -21.11 3.79 8.80
CA ASP A 285 -22.27 4.34 9.51
C ASP A 285 -23.61 3.88 8.92
N ASP A 286 -23.59 3.08 7.85
CA ASP A 286 -24.80 2.53 7.25
C ASP A 286 -25.39 1.43 8.15
N PRO A 287 -26.67 1.54 8.58
CA PRO A 287 -27.36 0.50 9.35
C PRO A 287 -27.30 -0.90 8.73
N ALA A 288 -27.28 -1.01 7.40
CA ALA A 288 -27.24 -2.28 6.68
C ALA A 288 -25.91 -3.04 6.88
N TYR A 289 -24.82 -2.32 7.17
CA TYR A 289 -23.48 -2.87 7.32
C TYR A 289 -23.03 -3.01 8.79
N GLN A 290 -23.87 -2.64 9.77
CA GLN A 290 -23.47 -2.64 11.19
C GLN A 290 -23.02 -4.02 11.69
N GLN A 291 -23.73 -5.09 11.30
CA GLN A 291 -23.34 -6.43 11.69
C GLN A 291 -21.97 -6.82 11.10
N THR A 292 -21.74 -6.51 9.83
CA THR A 292 -20.46 -6.77 9.15
C THR A 292 -19.33 -5.97 9.78
N LYS A 293 -19.56 -4.67 10.06
CA LYS A 293 -18.58 -3.82 10.74
C LYS A 293 -18.17 -4.38 12.09
N GLU A 294 -19.15 -4.75 12.93
CA GLU A 294 -18.89 -5.30 14.26
C GLU A 294 -18.12 -6.63 14.17
N GLN A 295 -18.48 -7.52 13.24
CA GLN A 295 -17.78 -8.78 13.03
C GLN A 295 -16.32 -8.57 12.62
N LEU A 296 -16.07 -7.71 11.62
CA LEU A 296 -14.72 -7.39 11.15
C LEU A 296 -13.90 -6.70 12.24
N TRP A 297 -14.50 -5.81 13.01
CA TRP A 297 -13.84 -5.18 14.15
C TRP A 297 -13.45 -6.20 15.20
N GLN A 298 -14.35 -7.09 15.62
CA GLN A 298 -14.02 -8.12 16.62
C GLN A 298 -12.93 -9.08 16.13
N GLN A 299 -12.94 -9.44 14.86
CA GLN A 299 -11.91 -10.26 14.26
C GLN A 299 -10.55 -9.55 14.23
N LEU A 300 -10.51 -8.30 13.75
CA LEU A 300 -9.30 -7.48 13.76
C LEU A 300 -8.77 -7.32 15.19
N LYS A 301 -9.65 -6.92 16.12
CA LYS A 301 -9.31 -6.72 17.52
C LYS A 301 -8.70 -7.99 18.14
N SER A 302 -9.28 -9.16 17.87
CA SER A 302 -8.75 -10.44 18.37
C SER A 302 -7.35 -10.73 17.85
N GLU A 303 -7.06 -10.47 16.57
CA GLU A 303 -5.71 -10.62 16.02
C GLU A 303 -4.73 -9.62 16.65
N LEU A 304 -5.14 -8.37 16.83
CA LEU A 304 -4.30 -7.34 17.45
C LEU A 304 -3.99 -7.68 18.93
N GLU A 305 -4.97 -8.14 19.70
CA GLU A 305 -4.77 -8.56 21.10
C GLU A 305 -3.86 -9.79 21.21
N LYS A 306 -4.07 -10.78 20.33
CA LYS A 306 -3.22 -11.98 20.25
C LYS A 306 -1.75 -11.65 19.96
N ASN A 307 -1.50 -10.58 19.20
CA ASN A 307 -0.16 -10.11 18.86
C ASN A 307 0.33 -8.96 19.77
N GLU A 308 -0.33 -8.74 20.90
CA GLU A 308 0.02 -7.72 21.90
C GLU A 308 0.20 -6.30 21.31
N ASP A 309 -0.66 -5.91 20.35
CA ASP A 309 -0.56 -4.61 19.70
C ASP A 309 -0.65 -3.47 20.75
N PRO A 310 0.39 -2.61 20.87
CA PRO A 310 0.44 -1.52 21.83
C PRO A 310 -0.76 -0.57 21.78
N ARG A 311 -1.46 -0.48 20.63
CA ARG A 311 -2.66 0.36 20.50
C ARG A 311 -3.88 -0.18 21.26
N LEU A 312 -3.88 -1.47 21.61
CA LEU A 312 -4.95 -2.09 22.38
C LEU A 312 -4.53 -2.43 23.81
N VAL A 313 -3.27 -2.83 24.03
CA VAL A 313 -2.83 -3.36 25.33
C VAL A 313 -2.19 -2.31 26.24
N GLU A 314 -1.89 -1.10 25.73
CA GLU A 314 -1.31 -0.01 26.52
C GLU A 314 -2.22 1.23 26.55
N SER A 315 -2.32 1.84 27.73
CA SER A 315 -2.97 3.14 27.90
C SER A 315 -2.17 4.02 28.86
N PRO A 316 -1.52 5.11 28.39
CA PRO A 316 -1.40 5.52 27.00
C PRO A 316 -0.42 4.63 26.21
N CYS A 317 -0.66 4.47 24.91
CA CYS A 317 0.20 3.74 23.99
C CYS A 317 1.63 4.31 23.98
N ARG A 318 2.67 3.46 24.03
CA ARG A 318 4.07 3.91 24.01
C ARG A 318 4.44 4.78 22.81
N PHE A 319 3.79 4.62 21.67
CA PHE A 319 4.07 5.37 20.44
C PHE A 319 3.61 6.83 20.47
N GLU A 320 2.91 7.24 21.53
CA GLU A 320 2.44 8.62 21.73
C GLU A 320 3.43 9.49 22.53
N ARG A 321 4.64 8.98 22.84
CA ARG A 321 5.63 9.69 23.67
C ARG A 321 7.07 9.31 23.34
N SER A 322 8.01 10.12 23.83
CA SER A 322 9.45 9.84 23.78
C SER A 322 9.76 8.45 24.38
N PRO A 323 10.69 7.67 23.78
CA PRO A 323 11.55 8.02 22.64
C PRO A 323 10.89 7.81 21.26
N PHE A 324 9.66 7.28 21.21
CA PHE A 324 9.01 6.93 19.94
C PHE A 324 8.52 8.14 19.14
N THR A 325 8.44 9.32 19.76
CA THR A 325 8.12 10.60 19.12
C THR A 325 9.35 11.51 18.97
N ASP A 326 10.55 11.02 19.29
CA ASP A 326 11.74 11.84 19.15
C ASP A 326 12.06 12.07 17.64
N PRO A 327 12.72 13.20 17.29
CA PRO A 327 13.07 13.56 15.92
C PRO A 327 13.95 12.56 15.18
#